data_AF-W1DGV5-F1
#
_entry.id   AF-W1DGV5-F1
#
_cell.length_a   1.000
_cell.length_b   1.000
_cell.length_c   1.000
_cell.angle_alpha   90.00
_cell.angle_beta   90.00
_cell.angle_gamma   90.00
#
_symmetry.space_group_name_H-M   'P 1'
#
loop_
_entity.id
_entity.type
_entity.pdbx_description
1 polymer ?
#
loop_
_entity_poly.entity_id
_entity_poly.type
_entity_poly.pdbx_seq_one_letter_code
_entity_poly.pdbx_strand_id
1 'polypeptide(L)'
;MGRDRVPALHGGRHNHCMSSPVYREKTLQINTLLAERYSSHPAVLGWHISNEYGGECHCDLCQNRFRDWLKARYQTLENLNQAWWSTFWSHTYTDWSQIESPAPQGEMSIHGLNLDWHRFNTAQVTDFCRHEIAPLKAANASLPVTTNFMEYFYDYDYWQLAEALDFISWDSYPMWHRDKDETALACYTAMYHDMMRSLKGGKPFVLMESTPGATNWQRPAN
;
A
#
# COMPACT_ATOMS: atom_id res chain seq x y z
N MET A 1 11.53 -10.30 1.86
CA MET A 1 11.28 -11.70 2.25
C MET A 1 9.81 -11.96 2.03
N GLY A 2 9.49 -12.94 1.19
CA GLY A 2 8.11 -13.29 0.84
C GLY A 2 7.37 -13.98 1.99
N ARG A 3 6.08 -14.24 1.79
CA ARG A 3 5.20 -14.87 2.77
C ARG A 3 5.66 -16.26 3.18
N ASP A 4 6.22 -17.00 2.23
CA ASP A 4 6.89 -18.29 2.41
C ASP A 4 8.28 -18.20 3.05
N ARG A 5 8.66 -17.03 3.60
CA ARG A 5 9.95 -16.74 4.24
C ARG A 5 11.16 -16.80 3.30
N VAL A 6 10.96 -16.86 1.99
CA VAL A 6 12.05 -16.83 1.02
C VAL A 6 12.56 -15.39 0.84
N PRO A 7 13.89 -15.14 0.93
CA PRO A 7 14.44 -13.83 0.59
C PRO A 7 14.37 -13.61 -0.92
N ALA A 8 13.89 -12.43 -1.33
CA ALA A 8 13.96 -12.01 -2.71
C ALA A 8 15.41 -11.66 -3.09
N LEU A 9 15.80 -11.97 -4.32
CA LEU A 9 17.00 -11.40 -4.94
C LEU A 9 16.66 -10.02 -5.53
N HIS A 10 17.68 -9.28 -5.97
CA HIS A 10 17.48 -8.03 -6.71
C HIS A 10 16.76 -8.28 -8.06
N GLY A 11 15.84 -7.38 -8.43
CA GLY A 11 15.13 -7.38 -9.71
C GLY A 11 13.67 -6.95 -9.54
N GLY A 12 12.96 -6.75 -10.65
CA GLY A 12 11.56 -6.31 -10.63
C GLY A 12 11.37 -4.86 -10.17
N ARG A 13 10.18 -4.56 -9.65
CA ARG A 13 9.78 -3.23 -9.15
C ARG A 13 8.84 -3.36 -7.94
N HIS A 14 8.66 -2.25 -7.21
CA HIS A 14 7.68 -2.10 -6.11
C HIS A 14 7.83 -3.12 -4.97
N ASN A 15 9.04 -3.64 -4.74
CA ASN A 15 9.27 -4.80 -3.86
C ASN A 15 10.29 -4.50 -2.74
N HIS A 16 10.36 -3.24 -2.31
CA HIS A 16 11.26 -2.82 -1.24
C HIS A 16 10.71 -3.18 0.14
N CYS A 17 11.59 -3.39 1.12
CA CYS A 17 11.17 -3.55 2.51
C CYS A 17 10.80 -2.19 3.12
N MET A 18 9.50 -1.98 3.37
CA MET A 18 8.95 -0.75 3.99
C MET A 18 9.48 -0.47 5.41
N SER A 19 10.06 -1.47 6.09
CA SER A 19 10.64 -1.34 7.43
C SER A 19 12.15 -1.07 7.41
N SER A 20 12.82 -1.16 6.26
CA SER A 20 14.27 -1.01 6.19
C SER A 20 14.70 0.41 6.55
N PRO A 21 15.50 0.61 7.62
CA PRO A 21 15.98 1.95 7.98
C PRO A 21 16.87 2.53 6.89
N VAL A 22 17.68 1.69 6.23
CA VAL A 22 18.56 2.10 5.13
C VAL A 22 17.73 2.58 3.94
N TYR A 23 16.67 1.86 3.56
CA TYR A 23 15.85 2.26 2.40
C TYR A 23 15.11 3.57 2.69
N ARG A 24 14.56 3.72 3.90
CA ARG A 24 13.93 4.97 4.36
C ARG A 24 14.90 6.15 4.39
N GLU A 25 16.11 5.96 4.89
CA GLU A 25 17.13 7.01 4.89
C GLU A 25 17.46 7.45 3.46
N LYS A 26 17.61 6.49 2.54
CA LYS A 26 17.93 6.78 1.14
C LYS A 26 16.79 7.47 0.40
N THR A 27 15.53 7.05 0.60
CA THR A 27 14.37 7.75 0.01
C THR A 27 14.21 9.15 0.59
N LEU A 28 14.43 9.34 1.90
CA LEU A 28 14.44 10.67 2.52
C LEU A 28 15.50 11.58 1.89
N GLN A 29 16.72 11.06 1.73
CA GLN A 29 17.85 11.82 1.14
C GLN A 29 17.52 12.28 -0.29
N ILE A 30 17.09 11.36 -1.17
CA ILE A 30 16.79 11.73 -2.56
C ILE A 30 15.57 12.65 -2.67
N ASN A 31 14.52 12.43 -1.87
CA ASN A 31 13.33 13.28 -1.88
C ASN A 31 13.65 14.69 -1.38
N THR A 32 14.53 14.82 -0.38
CA THR A 32 15.03 16.13 0.09
C THR A 32 15.77 16.87 -1.03
N LEU A 33 16.69 16.20 -1.73
CA LEU A 33 17.44 16.82 -2.84
C LEU A 33 16.54 17.23 -4.01
N LEU A 34 15.52 16.42 -4.33
CA LEU A 34 14.51 16.76 -5.34
C LEU A 34 13.70 18.00 -4.93
N ALA A 35 13.28 18.06 -3.66
CA ALA A 35 12.53 19.18 -3.12
C ALA A 35 13.35 20.48 -3.13
N GLU A 36 14.59 20.44 -2.63
CA GLU A 36 15.51 21.58 -2.63
C GLU A 36 15.71 22.16 -4.03
N ARG A 37 15.84 21.28 -5.03
CA ARG A 37 16.11 21.70 -6.40
C ARG A 37 14.87 22.19 -7.14
N TYR A 38 13.71 21.56 -6.95
CA TYR A 38 12.57 21.73 -7.86
C TYR A 38 11.31 22.30 -7.22
N SER A 39 11.22 22.40 -5.88
CA SER A 39 10.00 22.88 -5.21
C SER A 39 9.58 24.32 -5.54
N SER A 40 10.50 25.13 -6.08
CA SER A 40 10.23 26.50 -6.56
C SER A 40 10.22 26.62 -8.08
N HIS A 41 10.40 25.52 -8.82
CA HIS A 41 10.42 25.56 -10.28
C HIS A 41 8.99 25.76 -10.82
N PRO A 42 8.74 26.76 -11.69
CA PRO A 42 7.37 27.17 -12.06
C PRO A 42 6.57 26.10 -12.82
N ALA A 43 7.25 25.09 -13.39
CA ALA A 43 6.59 23.98 -14.07
C ALA A 43 6.10 22.85 -13.14
N VAL A 44 6.52 22.82 -11.87
CA VAL A 44 6.12 21.75 -10.94
C VAL A 44 4.71 22.01 -10.43
N LEU A 45 3.80 21.08 -10.71
CA LEU A 45 2.37 21.19 -10.35
C LEU A 45 2.01 20.40 -9.08
N GLY A 46 2.85 19.47 -8.68
CA GLY A 46 2.62 18.55 -7.57
C GLY A 46 3.62 17.41 -7.59
N TRP A 47 3.54 16.55 -6.58
CA TRP A 47 4.42 15.39 -6.43
C TRP A 47 3.67 14.09 -6.63
N HIS A 48 4.21 13.25 -7.50
CA HIS A 48 3.85 11.85 -7.61
C HIS A 48 4.77 11.03 -6.72
N ILE A 49 4.24 10.50 -5.62
CA ILE A 49 5.02 9.79 -4.60
C ILE A 49 5.13 8.32 -5.00
N SER A 50 6.36 7.82 -5.14
CA SER A 50 6.63 6.44 -5.55
C SER A 50 5.90 6.07 -6.86
N ASN A 51 5.53 4.80 -7.02
CA ASN A 51 4.67 4.29 -8.08
C ASN A 51 3.95 3.01 -7.63
N GLU A 52 2.63 2.93 -7.82
CA GLU A 52 1.79 1.74 -7.61
C GLU A 52 2.22 0.91 -6.38
N TYR A 53 2.13 1.52 -5.20
CA TYR A 53 2.52 0.83 -3.96
C TYR A 53 1.80 -0.52 -3.82
N GLY A 54 2.55 -1.58 -3.52
CA GLY A 54 1.98 -2.88 -3.23
C GLY A 54 2.95 -3.91 -2.64
N GLY A 55 2.39 -5.06 -2.28
CA GLY A 55 3.12 -6.16 -1.68
C GLY A 55 3.33 -6.07 -0.17
N GLU A 56 4.06 -7.06 0.34
CA GLU A 56 4.33 -7.25 1.76
C GLU A 56 5.74 -7.79 1.98
N CYS A 57 6.28 -7.63 3.18
CA CYS A 57 7.60 -8.15 3.53
C CYS A 57 7.58 -8.78 4.92
N HIS A 58 8.08 -10.01 5.02
CA HIS A 58 8.01 -10.85 6.22
C HIS A 58 9.36 -10.99 6.95
N CYS A 59 10.35 -10.13 6.66
CA CYS A 59 11.65 -10.19 7.34
C CYS A 59 11.54 -9.74 8.81
N ASP A 60 12.59 -10.03 9.60
CA ASP A 60 12.59 -9.75 11.05
C ASP A 60 12.32 -8.29 11.41
N LEU A 61 12.77 -7.34 10.58
CA LEU A 61 12.45 -5.91 10.76
C LEU A 61 10.93 -5.66 10.72
N CYS A 62 10.24 -6.29 9.77
CA CYS A 62 8.78 -6.20 9.67
C CYS A 62 8.08 -6.98 10.78
N GLN A 63 8.60 -8.15 11.18
CA GLN A 63 8.04 -8.91 12.31
C GLN A 63 8.06 -8.08 13.60
N ASN A 64 9.18 -7.41 13.87
CA ASN A 64 9.31 -6.57 15.06
C ASN A 64 8.34 -5.38 15.02
N ARG A 65 8.24 -4.68 13.89
CA ARG A 65 7.26 -3.59 13.73
C ARG A 65 5.81 -4.07 13.82
N PHE A 66 5.51 -5.29 13.34
CA PHE A 66 4.19 -5.88 13.47
C PHE A 66 3.83 -6.17 14.92
N ARG A 67 4.76 -6.76 15.68
CA ARG A 67 4.57 -6.98 17.13
C ARG A 67 4.35 -5.66 17.86
N ASP A 68 5.11 -4.62 17.54
CA ASP A 68 4.94 -3.31 18.17
C ASP A 68 3.61 -2.66 17.80
N TRP A 69 3.16 -2.82 16.55
CA TRP A 69 1.82 -2.39 16.12
C TRP A 69 0.71 -3.13 16.88
N LEU A 70 0.85 -4.45 17.08
CA LEU A 70 -0.10 -5.25 17.85
C LEU A 70 -0.14 -4.87 19.33
N LYS A 71 1.02 -4.63 19.95
CA LYS A 71 1.10 -4.10 21.32
C LYS A 71 0.37 -2.77 21.44
N ALA A 72 0.60 -1.85 20.50
CA ALA A 72 -0.06 -0.54 20.49
C ALA A 72 -1.59 -0.68 20.32
N ARG A 73 -2.05 -1.67 19.53
CA ARG A 73 -3.47 -1.92 19.25
C ARG A 73 -4.22 -2.61 20.40
N TYR A 74 -3.64 -3.66 20.98
CA TYR A 74 -4.32 -4.54 21.93
C TYR A 74 -3.89 -4.34 23.39
N GLN A 75 -2.75 -3.68 23.60
CA GLN A 75 -2.12 -3.38 24.90
C GLN A 75 -1.69 -4.60 25.72
N THR A 76 -2.45 -5.70 25.74
CA THR A 76 -2.14 -6.95 26.42
C THR A 76 -2.37 -8.17 25.52
N LEU A 77 -1.72 -9.30 25.85
CA LEU A 77 -1.90 -10.56 25.11
C LEU A 77 -3.29 -11.16 25.35
N GLU A 78 -3.88 -10.93 26.52
CA GLU A 78 -5.24 -11.38 26.83
C GLU A 78 -6.25 -10.79 25.86
N ASN A 79 -6.18 -9.47 25.62
CA ASN A 79 -7.05 -8.78 24.67
C ASN A 79 -6.85 -9.30 23.24
N LEU A 80 -5.60 -9.52 22.82
CA LEU A 80 -5.28 -10.07 21.49
C LEU A 80 -5.80 -11.50 21.34
N ASN A 81 -5.52 -12.38 22.31
CA ASN A 81 -5.96 -13.77 22.29
C ASN A 81 -7.49 -13.88 22.28
N GLN A 82 -8.19 -13.03 23.03
CA GLN A 82 -9.64 -12.95 23.01
C GLN A 82 -10.17 -12.49 21.64
N ALA A 83 -9.60 -11.42 21.08
CA ALA A 83 -10.00 -10.88 19.78
C ALA A 83 -9.77 -11.86 18.63
N TRP A 84 -8.69 -12.64 18.69
CA TRP A 84 -8.33 -13.62 17.66
C TRP A 84 -8.91 -15.01 17.92
N TRP A 85 -9.60 -15.22 19.04
CA TRP A 85 -10.12 -16.52 19.46
C TRP A 85 -9.04 -17.61 19.49
N SER A 86 -7.83 -17.25 19.93
CA SER A 86 -6.64 -18.10 19.81
C SER A 86 -6.64 -19.32 20.75
N THR A 87 -7.60 -19.43 21.67
CA THR A 87 -7.83 -20.68 22.42
C THR A 87 -8.19 -21.84 21.49
N PHE A 88 -8.85 -21.55 20.36
CA PHE A 88 -9.14 -22.55 19.34
C PHE A 88 -7.83 -23.14 18.78
N TRP A 89 -7.78 -24.47 18.71
CA TRP A 89 -6.57 -25.24 18.37
C TRP A 89 -5.34 -24.92 19.24
N SER A 90 -5.55 -24.38 20.46
CA SER A 90 -4.50 -24.12 21.43
C SER A 90 -3.41 -23.15 20.92
N HIS A 91 -3.77 -22.18 20.09
CA HIS A 91 -2.87 -21.13 19.57
C HIS A 91 -2.68 -19.94 20.52
N THR A 92 -2.98 -20.08 21.82
CA THR A 92 -2.85 -19.00 22.79
C THR A 92 -1.41 -18.51 22.87
N TYR A 93 -1.19 -17.23 22.55
CA TYR A 93 0.11 -16.58 22.67
C TYR A 93 0.37 -16.17 24.12
N THR A 94 1.49 -16.60 24.67
CA THR A 94 1.94 -16.30 26.05
C THR A 94 3.10 -15.31 26.11
N ASP A 95 3.70 -15.01 24.96
CA ASP A 95 4.70 -13.95 24.81
C ASP A 95 4.58 -13.27 23.43
N TRP A 96 4.85 -11.96 23.37
CA TRP A 96 4.75 -11.19 22.12
C TRP A 96 5.70 -11.68 21.01
N SER A 97 6.86 -12.27 21.39
CA SER A 97 7.83 -12.78 20.42
C SER A 97 7.33 -14.01 19.65
N GLN A 98 6.34 -14.74 20.19
CA GLN A 98 5.73 -15.90 19.54
C GLN A 98 4.85 -15.52 18.35
N ILE A 99 4.42 -14.26 18.27
CA ILE A 99 3.59 -13.78 17.16
C ILE A 99 4.48 -13.53 15.95
N GLU A 100 4.10 -14.12 14.83
CA GLU A 100 4.69 -13.91 13.51
C GLU A 100 3.59 -13.58 12.50
N SER A 101 3.94 -12.88 11.42
CA SER A 101 3.04 -12.71 10.26
C SER A 101 2.58 -14.06 9.69
N PRO A 102 1.44 -14.16 9.00
CA PRO A 102 0.99 -15.40 8.38
C PRO A 102 2.03 -16.02 7.42
N ALA A 103 2.08 -17.35 7.33
CA ALA A 103 2.99 -18.08 6.43
C ALA A 103 2.39 -19.42 5.99
N PRO A 104 2.55 -19.86 4.72
CA PRO A 104 1.99 -21.13 4.25
C PRO A 104 2.54 -22.37 4.97
N GLN A 105 3.77 -22.31 5.47
CA GLN A 105 4.39 -23.36 6.29
C GLN A 105 4.21 -23.14 7.81
N GLY A 106 3.45 -22.11 8.20
CA GLY A 106 3.22 -21.71 9.58
C GLY A 106 1.74 -21.45 9.83
N GLU A 107 1.43 -20.35 10.50
CA GLU A 107 0.05 -20.00 10.86
C GLU A 107 -0.66 -19.24 9.72
N MET A 108 -1.87 -19.68 9.38
CA MET A 108 -2.75 -19.09 8.35
C MET A 108 -4.24 -19.23 8.71
N SER A 109 -4.57 -19.98 9.76
CA SER A 109 -5.92 -20.34 10.20
C SER A 109 -6.53 -19.30 11.14
N ILE A 110 -5.70 -18.50 11.84
CA ILE A 110 -6.20 -17.44 12.72
C ILE A 110 -6.63 -16.23 11.87
N HIS A 111 -7.94 -16.09 11.67
CA HIS A 111 -8.50 -14.99 10.86
C HIS A 111 -8.12 -13.61 11.39
N GLY A 112 -8.09 -13.43 12.71
CA GLY A 112 -7.68 -12.19 13.35
C GLY A 112 -6.25 -11.79 12.99
N LEU A 113 -5.32 -12.75 13.00
CA LEU A 113 -3.92 -12.56 12.58
C LEU A 113 -3.84 -12.13 11.12
N ASN A 114 -4.54 -12.84 10.22
CA ASN A 114 -4.54 -12.52 8.79
C ASN A 114 -5.08 -11.11 8.53
N LEU A 115 -6.21 -10.76 9.13
CA LEU A 115 -6.83 -9.45 8.98
C LEU A 115 -5.95 -8.33 9.53
N ASP A 116 -5.36 -8.53 10.70
CA ASP A 116 -4.49 -7.54 11.31
C ASP A 116 -3.14 -7.41 10.60
N TRP A 117 -2.65 -8.46 9.93
CA TRP A 117 -1.50 -8.37 9.04
C TRP A 117 -1.79 -7.46 7.84
N HIS A 118 -2.97 -7.58 7.20
CA HIS A 118 -3.40 -6.66 6.14
C HIS A 118 -3.53 -5.21 6.65
N ARG A 119 -4.11 -5.01 7.84
CA ARG A 119 -4.20 -3.68 8.47
C ARG A 119 -2.82 -3.11 8.80
N PHE A 120 -1.90 -3.92 9.29
CA PHE A 120 -0.51 -3.53 9.54
C PHE A 120 0.20 -3.13 8.25
N ASN A 121 0.06 -3.90 7.17
CA ASN A 121 0.63 -3.56 5.87
C ASN A 121 0.10 -2.21 5.35
N THR A 122 -1.20 -1.94 5.52
CA THR A 122 -1.80 -0.64 5.20
C THR A 122 -1.20 0.49 6.07
N ALA A 123 -1.09 0.28 7.37
CA ALA A 123 -0.49 1.27 8.28
C ALA A 123 0.98 1.53 7.92
N GLN A 124 1.73 0.49 7.53
CA GLN A 124 3.12 0.56 7.13
C GLN A 124 3.33 1.33 5.83
N VAL A 125 2.52 1.08 4.79
CA VAL A 125 2.63 1.83 3.53
C VAL A 125 2.20 3.28 3.73
N THR A 126 1.19 3.53 4.56
CA THR A 126 0.75 4.89 4.88
C THR A 126 1.85 5.66 5.62
N ASP A 127 2.53 5.02 6.58
CA ASP A 127 3.69 5.57 7.28
C ASP A 127 4.87 5.82 6.32
N PHE A 128 5.17 4.88 5.42
CA PHE A 128 6.22 5.04 4.43
C PHE A 128 5.92 6.20 3.46
N CYS A 129 4.69 6.31 2.97
CA CYS A 129 4.24 7.40 2.11
C CYS A 129 4.37 8.75 2.82
N ARG A 130 3.95 8.86 4.10
CA ARG A 130 4.14 10.08 4.91
C ARG A 130 5.61 10.44 5.09
N HIS A 131 6.47 9.43 5.31
CA HIS A 131 7.92 9.61 5.38
C HIS A 131 8.50 10.18 4.08
N GLU A 132 8.04 9.70 2.92
CA GLU A 132 8.47 10.22 1.62
C GLU A 132 7.97 11.64 1.34
N ILE A 133 6.74 11.96 1.76
CA ILE A 133 6.10 13.27 1.58
C ILE A 133 6.74 14.35 2.46
N ALA A 134 7.20 14.00 3.66
CA ALA A 134 7.68 14.94 4.67
C ALA A 134 8.71 15.98 4.13
N PRO A 135 9.82 15.59 3.47
CA PRO A 135 10.77 16.57 2.94
C PRO A 135 10.17 17.46 1.83
N LEU A 136 9.24 16.93 1.03
CA LEU A 136 8.60 17.67 -0.07
C LEU A 136 7.72 18.80 0.49
N LYS A 137 6.90 18.47 1.51
CA LYS A 137 6.04 19.44 2.20
C LYS A 137 6.84 20.44 3.03
N ALA A 138 7.98 20.04 3.59
CA ALA A 138 8.88 20.94 4.30
C ALA A 138 9.48 22.02 3.37
N ALA A 139 9.84 21.65 2.14
CA ALA A 139 10.39 22.60 1.17
C ALA A 139 9.31 23.52 0.58
N ASN A 140 8.13 22.97 0.22
CA ASN A 140 7.01 23.77 -0.26
C ASN A 140 5.67 23.07 0.02
N ALA A 141 5.01 23.49 1.11
CA ALA A 141 3.74 22.90 1.54
C ALA A 141 2.58 23.12 0.55
N SER A 142 2.67 24.10 -0.34
CA SER A 142 1.62 24.45 -1.30
C SER A 142 1.52 23.47 -2.48
N LEU A 143 2.59 22.74 -2.79
CA LEU A 143 2.56 21.73 -3.86
C LEU A 143 1.76 20.50 -3.39
N PRO A 144 0.73 20.08 -4.13
CA PRO A 144 -0.09 18.94 -3.76
C PRO A 144 0.66 17.62 -3.98
N VAL A 145 0.31 16.58 -3.23
CA VAL A 145 0.91 15.24 -3.34
C VAL A 145 -0.15 14.17 -3.60
N THR A 146 0.22 13.18 -4.42
CA THR A 146 -0.59 11.98 -4.72
C THR A 146 0.32 10.76 -4.86
N THR A 147 -0.27 9.57 -4.86
CA THR A 147 0.32 8.33 -5.40
C THR A 147 -0.74 7.68 -6.28
N ASN A 148 -0.35 7.01 -7.36
CA ASN A 148 -1.27 6.28 -8.22
C ASN A 148 -1.77 4.97 -7.57
N PHE A 149 -3.10 4.85 -7.45
CA PHE A 149 -3.80 3.64 -7.03
C PHE A 149 -4.10 2.71 -8.21
N MET A 150 -4.38 1.44 -7.92
CA MET A 150 -4.61 0.39 -8.92
C MET A 150 -6.04 -0.15 -8.84
N GLU A 151 -6.49 -0.72 -9.95
CA GLU A 151 -7.74 -1.48 -10.04
C GLU A 151 -7.69 -2.78 -9.20
N TYR A 152 -8.77 -3.13 -8.49
CA TYR A 152 -8.87 -4.36 -7.67
C TYR A 152 -7.67 -4.61 -6.77
N PHE A 153 -7.15 -3.54 -6.19
CA PHE A 153 -6.02 -3.64 -5.31
C PHE A 153 -6.44 -4.04 -3.90
N TYR A 154 -6.03 -5.23 -3.47
CA TYR A 154 -6.48 -5.84 -2.21
C TYR A 154 -5.45 -5.77 -1.08
N ASP A 155 -4.20 -5.38 -1.36
CA ASP A 155 -3.15 -5.47 -0.34
C ASP A 155 -3.37 -4.41 0.76
N TYR A 156 -3.85 -3.23 0.38
CA TYR A 156 -3.98 -2.07 1.28
C TYR A 156 -5.39 -1.46 1.26
N ASP A 157 -5.84 -0.97 2.42
CA ASP A 157 -7.03 -0.15 2.50
C ASP A 157 -6.74 1.29 2.01
N TYR A 158 -7.24 1.60 0.82
CA TYR A 158 -7.08 2.91 0.21
C TYR A 158 -7.76 4.06 0.95
N TRP A 159 -8.76 3.82 1.80
CA TRP A 159 -9.32 4.88 2.65
C TRP A 159 -8.28 5.38 3.64
N GLN A 160 -7.52 4.48 4.25
CA GLN A 160 -6.44 4.84 5.16
C GLN A 160 -5.26 5.47 4.42
N LEU A 161 -4.82 4.89 3.29
CA LEU A 161 -3.71 5.46 2.52
C LEU A 161 -4.05 6.86 1.98
N ALA A 162 -5.30 7.08 1.56
CA ALA A 162 -5.76 8.38 1.09
C ALA A 162 -5.59 9.49 2.14
N GLU A 163 -5.60 9.20 3.45
CA GLU A 163 -5.38 10.20 4.50
C GLU A 163 -4.03 10.93 4.37
N ALA A 164 -3.02 10.29 3.77
CA ALA A 164 -1.70 10.90 3.56
C ALA A 164 -1.63 11.83 2.32
N LEU A 165 -2.64 11.83 1.46
CA LEU A 165 -2.61 12.47 0.14
C LEU A 165 -3.47 13.74 0.09
N ASP A 166 -3.12 14.70 -0.79
CA ASP A 166 -3.93 15.91 -1.00
C ASP A 166 -5.08 15.66 -1.98
N PHE A 167 -4.81 14.87 -3.02
CA PHE A 167 -5.77 14.45 -4.04
C PHE A 167 -5.54 12.98 -4.40
N ILE A 168 -6.53 12.38 -5.06
CA ILE A 168 -6.46 10.98 -5.48
C ILE A 168 -6.04 10.91 -6.93
N SER A 169 -5.23 9.90 -7.23
CA SER A 169 -4.98 9.48 -8.59
C SER A 169 -4.98 7.96 -8.71
N TRP A 170 -5.34 7.44 -9.87
CA TRP A 170 -5.31 6.00 -10.12
C TRP A 170 -5.05 5.68 -11.58
N ASP A 171 -4.73 4.41 -11.83
CA ASP A 171 -4.35 3.87 -13.12
C ASP A 171 -5.42 2.90 -13.61
N SER A 172 -5.91 3.10 -14.84
CA SER A 172 -7.02 2.33 -15.40
C SER A 172 -6.67 1.73 -16.75
N TYR A 173 -6.74 0.40 -16.81
CA TYR A 173 -6.45 -0.38 -18.01
C TYR A 173 -7.54 -1.42 -18.31
N PRO A 174 -8.81 -1.01 -18.52
CA PRO A 174 -9.88 -1.96 -18.80
C PRO A 174 -9.60 -2.71 -20.10
N MET A 175 -9.98 -3.98 -20.15
CA MET A 175 -9.67 -4.87 -21.26
C MET A 175 -10.71 -4.76 -22.38
N TRP A 176 -10.76 -3.58 -22.99
CA TRP A 176 -11.73 -3.24 -24.03
C TRP A 176 -11.62 -4.14 -25.27
N HIS A 177 -12.74 -4.23 -25.98
CA HIS A 177 -12.99 -4.93 -27.23
C HIS A 177 -12.78 -6.45 -27.18
N ARG A 178 -13.00 -7.05 -26.00
CA ARG A 178 -12.96 -8.52 -25.83
C ARG A 178 -14.31 -9.20 -25.99
N ASP A 179 -15.37 -8.49 -25.62
CA ASP A 179 -16.73 -8.97 -25.67
C ASP A 179 -17.54 -8.13 -26.67
N LYS A 180 -18.66 -8.68 -27.16
CA LYS A 180 -19.56 -7.95 -28.07
C LYS A 180 -20.28 -6.79 -27.38
N ASP A 181 -20.49 -6.90 -26.08
CA ASP A 181 -21.10 -5.88 -25.24
C ASP A 181 -20.15 -5.56 -24.09
N GLU A 182 -19.79 -4.29 -23.98
CA GLU A 182 -18.83 -3.80 -22.99
C GLU A 182 -19.49 -3.01 -21.86
N THR A 183 -20.83 -3.03 -21.80
CA THR A 183 -21.60 -2.29 -20.79
C THR A 183 -21.19 -2.68 -19.37
N ALA A 184 -20.98 -3.97 -19.11
CA ALA A 184 -20.54 -4.44 -17.80
C ALA A 184 -19.15 -3.90 -17.43
N LEU A 185 -18.19 -3.92 -18.37
CA LEU A 185 -16.84 -3.39 -18.17
C LEU A 185 -16.85 -1.87 -17.95
N ALA A 186 -17.70 -1.15 -18.68
CA ALA A 186 -17.90 0.29 -18.51
C ALA A 186 -18.49 0.64 -17.15
N CYS A 187 -19.56 -0.03 -16.73
CA CYS A 187 -20.17 0.17 -15.41
C CYS A 187 -19.19 -0.18 -14.29
N TYR A 188 -18.43 -1.25 -14.46
CA TYR A 188 -17.42 -1.68 -13.50
C TYR A 188 -16.27 -0.67 -13.38
N THR A 189 -15.75 -0.15 -14.49
CA THR A 189 -14.74 0.93 -14.49
C THR A 189 -15.28 2.21 -13.86
N ALA A 190 -16.54 2.56 -14.16
CA ALA A 190 -17.21 3.72 -13.60
C ALA A 190 -17.39 3.60 -12.07
N MET A 191 -17.69 2.41 -11.55
CA MET A 191 -17.74 2.18 -10.10
C MET A 191 -16.40 2.50 -9.43
N TYR A 192 -15.27 2.17 -10.06
CA TYR A 192 -13.95 2.54 -9.55
C TYR A 192 -13.69 4.05 -9.64
N HIS A 193 -14.09 4.71 -10.73
CA HIS A 193 -14.05 6.17 -10.81
C HIS A 193 -14.83 6.84 -9.67
N ASP A 194 -16.04 6.35 -9.38
CA ASP A 194 -16.86 6.84 -8.26
C ASP A 194 -16.20 6.58 -6.90
N MET A 195 -15.59 5.40 -6.72
CA MET A 195 -14.82 5.10 -5.49
C MET A 195 -13.65 6.09 -5.32
N MET A 196 -12.83 6.29 -6.34
CA MET A 196 -11.67 7.20 -6.28
C MET A 196 -12.09 8.63 -5.94
N ARG A 197 -13.19 9.12 -6.54
CA ARG A 197 -13.78 10.43 -6.21
C ARG A 197 -14.26 10.49 -4.75
N SER A 198 -14.83 9.39 -4.24
CA SER A 198 -15.44 9.33 -2.91
C SER A 198 -14.42 9.33 -1.77
N LEU A 199 -13.20 8.82 -2.00
CA LEU A 199 -12.10 8.80 -1.02
C LEU A 199 -11.73 10.19 -0.47
N LYS A 200 -12.02 11.26 -1.22
CA LYS A 200 -11.81 12.65 -0.80
C LYS A 200 -13.10 13.48 -0.78
N GLY A 201 -14.22 12.84 -0.45
CA GLY A 201 -15.49 13.53 -0.22
C GLY A 201 -16.05 14.21 -1.47
N GLY A 202 -15.84 13.63 -2.65
CA GLY A 202 -16.36 14.16 -3.91
C GLY A 202 -15.38 15.05 -4.69
N LYS A 203 -14.19 15.34 -4.16
CA LYS A 203 -13.15 16.09 -4.90
C LYS A 203 -12.80 15.36 -6.21
N PRO A 204 -12.55 16.09 -7.32
CA PRO A 204 -12.01 15.48 -8.53
C PRO A 204 -10.73 14.69 -8.26
N PHE A 205 -10.54 13.62 -9.02
CA PHE A 205 -9.33 12.79 -9.01
C PHE A 205 -8.61 12.89 -10.37
N VAL A 206 -7.37 12.43 -10.42
CA VAL A 206 -6.58 12.34 -11.66
C VAL A 206 -6.56 10.89 -12.14
N LEU A 207 -6.93 10.64 -13.40
CA LEU A 207 -6.57 9.38 -14.06
C LEU A 207 -5.10 9.52 -14.48
N MET A 208 -4.19 8.97 -13.67
CA MET A 208 -2.75 9.18 -13.85
C MET A 208 -2.23 8.38 -15.03
N GLU A 209 -2.66 7.13 -15.13
CA GLU A 209 -2.32 6.29 -16.27
C GLU A 209 -3.54 5.65 -16.93
N SER A 210 -3.45 5.55 -18.26
CA SER A 210 -4.30 4.72 -19.12
C SER A 210 -3.53 4.45 -20.42
N THR A 211 -3.93 3.42 -21.16
CA THR A 211 -3.30 3.14 -22.46
C THR A 211 -4.06 3.80 -23.61
N PRO A 212 -3.38 4.54 -24.51
CA PRO A 212 -3.99 5.01 -25.76
C PRO A 212 -4.04 3.91 -26.84
N GLY A 213 -3.51 2.72 -26.54
CA GLY A 213 -3.46 1.56 -27.43
C GLY A 213 -3.72 0.27 -26.67
N ALA A 214 -2.72 -0.61 -26.63
CA ALA A 214 -2.79 -1.85 -25.87
C ALA A 214 -1.81 -1.84 -24.69
N THR A 215 -2.08 -2.65 -23.68
CA THR A 215 -1.09 -2.95 -22.64
C THR A 215 -0.18 -4.09 -23.11
N ASN A 216 0.93 -4.31 -22.40
CA ASN A 216 1.89 -5.37 -22.69
C ASN A 216 1.72 -6.62 -21.79
N TRP A 217 0.95 -6.53 -20.72
CA TRP A 217 0.80 -7.58 -19.70
C TRP A 217 -0.55 -8.31 -19.76
N GLN A 218 -1.53 -7.76 -20.47
CA GLN A 218 -2.79 -8.44 -20.76
C GLN A 218 -2.61 -9.30 -22.02
N ARG A 219 -3.36 -10.41 -22.11
CA ARG A 219 -3.42 -11.13 -23.40
C ARG A 219 -4.07 -10.20 -24.46
N PRO A 220 -3.65 -10.24 -25.73
CA PRO A 220 -4.37 -9.53 -26.79
C PRO A 220 -5.83 -10.01 -26.87
N ALA A 221 -6.74 -9.13 -27.29
CA ALA A 221 -8.04 -9.59 -27.79
C ALA A 221 -7.81 -10.43 -29.06
N ASN A 222 -8.52 -11.55 -29.19
CA ASN A 222 -8.45 -12.42 -30.37
C ASN A 222 -9.13 -11.78 -31.57
#